data_AF-A0A7K4H046-F1
#
_entry.id   AF-A0A7K4H046-F1
#
_cell.length_a   1.000
_cell.length_b   1.000
_cell.length_c   1.000
_cell.angle_alpha   90.00
_cell.angle_beta   90.00
_cell.angle_gamma   90.00
#
_symmetry.space_group_name_H-M   'P 1'
#
loop_
_entity.id
_entity.type
_entity.pdbx_description
1 polymer ?
#
loop_
_entity_poly.entity_id
_entity_poly.type
_entity_poly.pdbx_seq_one_letter_code
_entity_poly.pdbx_strand_id
1 'polypeptide(L)'
;MNLKLEDVKEEDRGILAPCGIICLGCDTHTGEGLEAVKKLKNIWEEGNLKDSGITIGLNPEEINITLEVLNKLIKNGERGKCPGCFTGGFAAQFCGVAKCVKSKGFWTCAECNNYDPTVETPCSQVENNPMPMADPGQMTKLICTRYSRDTCNNLKRCREIGYDAFITEVREKVANGWRTWQVVSDEMVFTNAFKKSS
;
A
#
# COMPACT_ATOMS: atom_id res chain seq x y z
N MET A 1 -20.04 19.01 -1.49
CA MET A 1 -19.18 17.81 -1.42
C MET A 1 -19.72 16.96 -0.28
N ASN A 2 -20.12 15.71 -0.53
CA ASN A 2 -20.77 14.82 0.44
C ASN A 2 -19.76 14.01 1.27
N LEU A 3 -18.65 14.63 1.63
CA LEU A 3 -17.61 14.01 2.45
C LEU A 3 -17.59 14.74 3.77
N LYS A 4 -17.96 14.06 4.84
CA LYS A 4 -17.80 14.59 6.19
C LYS A 4 -17.00 13.62 7.03
N LEU A 5 -16.06 14.15 7.80
CA LEU A 5 -15.25 13.35 8.71
C LEU A 5 -16.09 12.65 9.78
N GLU A 6 -17.22 13.24 10.18
CA GLU A 6 -18.18 12.64 11.12
C GLU A 6 -18.83 11.35 10.60
N ASP A 7 -18.83 11.13 9.28
CA ASP A 7 -19.35 9.90 8.67
C ASP A 7 -18.36 8.72 8.78
N VAL A 8 -17.13 8.98 9.24
CA VAL A 8 -16.05 7.99 9.35
C VAL A 8 -16.05 7.38 10.75
N LYS A 9 -16.36 6.09 10.85
CA LYS A 9 -16.31 5.36 12.13
C LYS A 9 -14.85 5.10 12.51
N GLU A 10 -14.57 5.09 13.81
CA GLU A 10 -13.20 4.85 14.31
C GLU A 10 -12.61 3.52 13.81
N GLU A 11 -13.43 2.48 13.73
CA GLU A 11 -13.06 1.16 13.20
C GLU A 11 -12.72 1.16 11.70
N ASP A 12 -13.17 2.17 10.94
CA ASP A 12 -12.93 2.26 9.50
C ASP A 12 -11.63 3.01 9.16
N ARG A 13 -10.99 3.69 10.13
CA ARG A 13 -9.78 4.51 9.90
C ARG A 13 -8.61 3.71 9.34
N GLY A 14 -8.59 2.39 9.51
CA GLY A 14 -7.58 1.48 8.96
C GLY A 14 -7.84 0.99 7.54
N ILE A 15 -9.02 1.29 6.95
CA ILE A 15 -9.48 0.69 5.68
C ILE A 15 -8.98 1.47 4.46
N LEU A 16 -8.92 2.79 4.56
CA LEU A 16 -8.57 3.70 3.47
C LEU A 16 -7.44 4.63 3.88
N ALA A 17 -6.38 4.67 3.07
CA ALA A 17 -5.28 5.60 3.25
C ALA A 17 -5.65 7.02 2.75
N PRO A 18 -4.98 8.08 3.26
CA PRO A 18 -5.18 9.45 2.80
C PRO A 18 -5.10 9.62 1.28
N CYS A 19 -4.25 8.84 0.64
CA CYS A 19 -3.96 8.87 -0.78
C CYS A 19 -4.87 7.98 -1.64
N GLY A 20 -5.86 7.28 -1.06
CA GLY A 20 -6.78 6.42 -1.79
C GLY A 20 -6.39 4.95 -1.90
N ILE A 21 -5.30 4.52 -1.24
CA ILE A 21 -4.97 3.09 -1.14
C ILE A 21 -5.99 2.41 -0.23
N ILE A 22 -6.62 1.34 -0.72
CA ILE A 22 -7.44 0.45 0.12
C ILE A 22 -6.48 -0.40 0.97
N CYS A 23 -6.25 0.03 2.21
CA CYS A 23 -5.42 -0.65 3.19
C CYS A 23 -6.00 -2.00 3.62
N LEU A 24 -7.32 -2.14 3.63
CA LEU A 24 -7.98 -3.40 4.01
C LEU A 24 -7.55 -4.60 3.14
N GLY A 25 -7.21 -4.37 1.87
CA GLY A 25 -6.71 -5.40 0.95
C GLY A 25 -5.19 -5.47 0.85
N CYS A 26 -4.46 -4.71 1.66
CA CYS A 26 -3.00 -4.61 1.60
C CYS A 26 -2.35 -5.73 2.41
N ASP A 27 -1.35 -6.41 1.84
CA ASP A 27 -0.71 -7.54 2.50
C ASP A 27 -0.05 -7.19 3.84
N THR A 28 0.59 -6.02 3.93
CA THR A 28 1.17 -5.56 5.20
C THR A 28 0.12 -5.34 6.30
N HIS A 29 -1.15 -5.17 5.93
CA HIS A 29 -2.28 -5.02 6.83
C HIS A 29 -2.96 -6.36 7.13
N THR A 30 -3.15 -7.24 6.13
CA THR A 30 -3.85 -8.53 6.29
C THR A 30 -2.93 -9.62 6.85
N GLY A 31 -1.65 -9.61 6.48
CA GLY A 31 -0.64 -10.62 6.84
C GLY A 31 -0.73 -11.92 6.03
N GLU A 32 -1.50 -11.96 4.94
CA GLU A 32 -1.72 -13.17 4.15
C GLU A 32 -0.43 -13.71 3.51
N GLY A 33 0.38 -12.82 2.96
CA GLY A 33 1.67 -13.09 2.35
C GLY A 33 2.69 -13.56 3.38
N LEU A 34 2.68 -13.02 4.61
CA LEU A 34 3.51 -13.53 5.70
C LEU A 34 3.17 -14.99 6.02
N GLU A 35 1.89 -15.32 6.10
CA GLU A 35 1.47 -16.71 6.34
C GLU A 35 1.79 -17.63 5.15
N ALA A 36 1.64 -17.13 3.92
CA ALA A 36 2.05 -17.86 2.72
C ALA A 36 3.57 -18.14 2.70
N VAL A 37 4.38 -17.16 3.08
CA VAL A 37 5.85 -17.28 3.16
C VAL A 37 6.25 -18.30 4.22
N LYS A 38 5.64 -18.27 5.42
CA LYS A 38 5.89 -19.28 6.46
C LYS A 38 5.54 -20.67 5.98
N LYS A 39 4.37 -20.83 5.34
CA LYS A 39 3.93 -22.11 4.79
C LYS A 39 4.87 -22.62 3.71
N LEU A 40 5.29 -21.76 2.77
CA LEU A 40 6.23 -22.12 1.71
C LEU A 40 7.58 -22.58 2.28
N LYS A 41 8.12 -21.83 3.26
CA LYS A 41 9.36 -22.19 3.96
C LYS A 41 9.25 -23.59 4.59
N ASN A 42 8.18 -23.86 5.32
CA ASN A 42 7.98 -25.17 5.95
C ASN A 42 7.90 -26.29 4.91
N ILE A 43 7.13 -26.11 3.83
CA ILE A 43 7.04 -27.10 2.74
C ILE A 43 8.43 -27.40 2.15
N TRP A 44 9.24 -26.37 1.93
CA TRP A 44 10.58 -26.51 1.33
C TRP A 44 11.57 -27.19 2.28
N GLU A 45 11.52 -26.87 3.57
CA GLU A 45 12.39 -27.47 4.58
C GLU A 45 11.99 -28.93 4.87
N GLU A 46 10.70 -29.20 5.09
CA GLU A 46 10.20 -30.56 5.36
C GLU A 46 10.31 -31.48 4.15
N GLY A 47 10.12 -30.94 2.94
CA GLY A 47 10.34 -31.67 1.69
C GLY A 47 11.82 -31.87 1.32
N ASN A 48 12.74 -31.40 2.18
CA ASN A 48 14.18 -31.41 1.95
C ASN A 48 14.54 -30.90 0.54
N LEU A 49 13.94 -29.79 0.12
CA LEU A 49 14.03 -29.29 -1.26
C LEU A 49 15.48 -29.05 -1.70
N LYS A 50 16.36 -28.74 -0.74
CA LYS A 50 17.79 -28.56 -0.97
C LYS A 50 18.48 -29.83 -1.52
N ASP A 51 17.97 -31.00 -1.17
CA ASP A 51 18.40 -32.30 -1.67
C ASP A 51 17.52 -32.76 -2.85
N SER A 52 16.21 -32.82 -2.63
CA SER A 52 15.25 -33.36 -3.62
C SER A 52 15.09 -32.48 -4.86
N GLY A 53 15.27 -31.17 -4.73
CA GLY A 53 15.17 -30.20 -5.83
C GLY A 53 16.19 -30.42 -6.95
N ILE A 54 17.34 -31.04 -6.64
CA ILE A 54 18.36 -31.39 -7.63
C ILE A 54 17.77 -32.34 -8.69
N THR A 55 16.87 -33.24 -8.29
CA THR A 55 16.25 -34.24 -9.18
C THR A 55 15.31 -33.63 -10.21
N ILE A 56 14.86 -32.40 -9.98
CA ILE A 56 14.01 -31.61 -10.89
C ILE A 56 14.76 -30.41 -11.48
N GLY A 57 16.09 -30.39 -11.38
CA GLY A 57 16.96 -29.39 -12.01
C GLY A 57 17.07 -28.06 -11.27
N LEU A 58 16.69 -27.99 -9.99
CA LEU A 58 16.88 -26.78 -9.18
C LEU A 58 18.31 -26.67 -8.66
N ASN A 59 18.83 -25.44 -8.59
CA ASN A 59 20.15 -25.16 -8.04
C ASN A 59 20.09 -25.04 -6.49
N PRO A 60 20.89 -25.84 -5.74
CA PRO A 60 20.94 -25.76 -4.28
C PRO A 60 21.32 -24.38 -3.71
N GLU A 61 22.13 -23.59 -4.41
CA GLU A 61 22.52 -22.24 -4.00
C GLU A 61 21.34 -21.27 -4.13
N GLU A 62 20.59 -21.32 -5.23
CA GLU A 62 19.39 -20.50 -5.45
C GLU A 62 18.30 -20.84 -4.42
N ILE A 63 18.16 -22.11 -4.04
CA ILE A 63 17.27 -22.55 -2.95
C ILE A 63 17.69 -21.90 -1.63
N ASN A 64 18.99 -21.89 -1.30
CA ASN A 64 19.47 -21.25 -0.07
C ASN A 64 19.20 -19.74 -0.06
N ILE A 65 19.53 -19.06 -1.16
CA ILE A 65 19.26 -17.62 -1.31
C ILE A 65 17.76 -17.35 -1.10
N THR A 66 16.90 -18.17 -1.69
CA THR A 66 15.46 -18.03 -1.53
C THR A 66 15.03 -18.23 -0.07
N LEU A 67 15.49 -19.29 0.60
CA LEU A 67 15.19 -19.52 2.03
C LEU A 67 15.68 -18.37 2.92
N GLU A 68 16.84 -17.78 2.63
CA GLU A 68 17.32 -16.58 3.32
C GLU A 68 16.39 -15.38 3.14
N VAL A 69 15.87 -15.17 1.92
CA VAL A 69 14.89 -14.12 1.64
C VAL A 69 13.59 -14.38 2.41
N LEU A 70 13.06 -15.61 2.39
CA LEU A 70 11.86 -15.98 3.16
C LEU A 70 12.07 -15.73 4.66
N ASN A 71 13.21 -16.12 5.22
CA ASN A 71 13.56 -15.87 6.63
C ASN A 71 13.60 -14.38 6.97
N LYS A 72 14.21 -13.55 6.11
CA LYS A 72 14.22 -12.09 6.30
C LYS A 72 12.82 -11.50 6.25
N LEU A 73 11.97 -11.98 5.35
CA LEU A 73 10.56 -11.57 5.27
C LEU A 73 9.79 -11.93 6.55
N ILE A 74 9.94 -13.16 7.04
CA ILE A 74 9.29 -13.62 8.28
C ILE A 74 9.72 -12.75 9.47
N LYS A 75 11.04 -12.59 9.67
CA LYS A 75 11.61 -11.77 10.75
C LYS A 75 11.12 -10.33 10.71
N ASN A 76 10.99 -9.75 9.51
CA ASN A 76 10.47 -8.38 9.37
C ASN A 76 8.96 -8.32 9.66
N GLY A 77 8.20 -9.35 9.30
CA GLY A 77 6.76 -9.46 9.54
C GLY A 77 6.40 -9.65 11.02
N GLU A 78 7.30 -10.20 11.84
CA GLU A 78 7.13 -10.32 13.30
C GLU A 78 7.01 -8.97 14.03
N ARG A 79 7.35 -7.86 13.35
CA ARG A 79 7.14 -6.50 13.87
C ARG A 79 5.67 -6.09 13.93
N GLY A 80 4.77 -6.95 13.45
CA GLY A 80 3.32 -6.74 13.49
C GLY A 80 2.77 -6.19 12.18
N LYS A 81 1.44 -6.23 12.08
CA LYS A 81 0.69 -5.75 10.92
C LYS A 81 0.68 -4.22 10.90
N CYS A 82 0.75 -3.64 9.71
CA CYS A 82 0.57 -2.21 9.51
C CYS A 82 -0.87 -1.85 9.92
N PRO A 83 -1.09 -0.96 10.90
CA PRO A 83 -2.44 -0.66 11.37
C PRO A 83 -3.22 0.23 10.40
N GLY A 84 -2.55 0.80 9.39
CA GLY A 84 -3.07 1.84 8.49
C GLY A 84 -2.43 3.21 8.73
N CYS A 85 -2.56 4.13 7.78
CA CYS A 85 -1.92 5.44 7.88
C CYS A 85 -2.49 6.31 9.03
N PHE A 86 -3.79 6.20 9.32
CA PHE A 86 -4.46 6.98 10.36
C PHE A 86 -4.27 6.46 11.77
N THR A 87 -3.80 5.23 11.91
CA THR A 87 -3.60 4.51 13.17
C THR A 87 -2.11 4.37 13.51
N GLY A 88 -1.26 5.21 12.89
CA GLY A 88 0.16 5.32 13.24
C GLY A 88 1.10 4.41 12.46
N GLY A 89 0.71 3.90 11.28
CA GLY A 89 1.61 3.12 10.43
C GLY A 89 2.91 3.87 10.09
N PHE A 90 4.03 3.14 10.05
CA PHE A 90 5.38 3.71 9.87
C PHE A 90 5.49 4.67 8.67
N ALA A 91 4.90 4.31 7.52
CA ALA A 91 4.90 5.14 6.32
C ALA A 91 4.27 6.53 6.54
N ALA A 92 3.30 6.66 7.43
CA ALA A 92 2.63 7.93 7.72
C ALA A 92 3.55 8.95 8.42
N GLN A 93 4.62 8.51 9.08
CA GLN A 93 5.54 9.39 9.82
C GLN A 93 6.34 10.31 8.88
N PHE A 94 6.60 9.87 7.65
CA PHE A 94 7.38 10.63 6.67
C PHE A 94 6.60 10.97 5.39
N CYS A 95 5.46 10.34 5.12
CA CYS A 95 4.65 10.59 3.92
C CYS A 95 4.07 12.02 3.89
N GLY A 96 4.41 12.78 2.84
CA GLY A 96 3.91 14.13 2.61
C GLY A 96 2.39 14.21 2.49
N VAL A 97 1.77 13.22 1.84
CA VAL A 97 0.30 13.16 1.68
C VAL A 97 -0.39 12.99 3.03
N ALA A 98 0.10 12.07 3.88
CA ALA A 98 -0.49 11.83 5.20
C ALA A 98 -0.38 13.08 6.09
N LYS A 99 0.76 13.78 6.08
CA LYS A 99 0.96 15.04 6.81
C LYS A 99 0.05 16.16 6.31
N CYS A 100 -0.07 16.32 4.99
CA CYS A 100 -0.91 17.34 4.36
C CYS A 100 -2.41 17.12 4.65
N VAL A 101 -2.89 15.87 4.53
CA VAL A 101 -4.28 15.52 4.86
C VAL A 101 -4.57 15.79 6.34
N LYS A 102 -3.65 15.39 7.24
CA LYS A 102 -3.77 15.65 8.67
C LYS A 102 -3.79 17.14 9.01
N SER A 103 -2.93 17.96 8.41
CA SER A 103 -2.88 19.41 8.70
C SER A 103 -4.13 20.16 8.23
N LYS A 104 -4.84 19.63 7.23
CA LYS A 104 -6.11 20.17 6.73
C LYS A 104 -7.34 19.64 7.47
N GLY A 105 -7.17 18.72 8.40
CA GLY A 105 -8.29 18.08 9.11
C GLY A 105 -9.12 17.14 8.22
N PHE A 106 -8.56 16.66 7.12
CA PHE A 106 -9.22 15.74 6.20
C PHE A 106 -8.95 14.28 6.60
N TRP A 107 -9.81 13.36 6.14
CA TRP A 107 -9.52 11.94 6.10
C TRP A 107 -8.81 11.52 4.82
N THR A 108 -9.11 12.13 3.67
CA THR A 108 -8.40 11.79 2.43
C THR A 108 -8.23 12.98 1.51
N CYS A 109 -7.42 12.80 0.46
CA CYS A 109 -7.33 13.77 -0.62
C CYS A 109 -8.66 13.98 -1.37
N ALA A 110 -9.66 13.11 -1.19
CA ALA A 110 -10.99 13.28 -1.74
C ALA A 110 -11.65 14.59 -1.24
N GLU A 111 -11.30 15.07 -0.04
CA GLU A 111 -11.83 16.33 0.49
C GLU A 111 -11.12 17.59 -0.05
N CYS A 112 -9.98 17.41 -0.73
CA CYS A 112 -9.16 18.53 -1.18
C CYS A 112 -9.61 19.05 -2.55
N ASN A 113 -10.08 20.31 -2.62
CA ASN A 113 -10.43 20.97 -3.88
C ASN A 113 -9.27 21.12 -4.87
N ASN A 114 -8.03 21.11 -4.38
CA ASN A 114 -6.82 21.16 -5.21
C ASN A 114 -6.37 19.78 -5.71
N TYR A 115 -7.09 18.72 -5.36
CA TYR A 115 -6.82 17.37 -5.84
C TYR A 115 -7.80 17.01 -6.95
N ASP A 116 -7.32 16.68 -8.15
CA ASP A 116 -8.13 16.24 -9.27
C ASP A 116 -7.74 14.82 -9.71
N PRO A 117 -8.55 13.78 -9.40
CA PRO A 117 -8.22 12.40 -9.75
C PRO A 117 -8.22 12.12 -11.26
N THR A 118 -8.74 13.04 -12.09
CA THR A 118 -8.91 12.83 -13.53
C THR A 118 -7.68 13.21 -14.36
N VAL A 119 -6.78 14.02 -13.81
CA VAL A 119 -5.58 14.52 -14.51
C VAL A 119 -4.33 13.71 -14.18
N GLU A 120 -3.31 13.78 -15.04
CA GLU A 120 -2.08 12.99 -14.88
C GLU A 120 -1.39 13.21 -13.54
N THR A 121 -1.33 14.46 -13.08
CA THR A 121 -0.78 14.88 -11.79
C THR A 121 -1.88 15.39 -10.86
N PRO A 122 -2.50 14.51 -10.04
CA PRO A 122 -3.71 14.85 -9.30
C PRO A 122 -3.54 15.91 -8.24
N CYS A 123 -2.35 16.05 -7.66
CA CYS A 123 -2.07 17.02 -6.61
C CYS A 123 -1.17 18.13 -7.16
N SER A 124 -1.66 19.37 -7.15
CA SER A 124 -0.90 20.55 -7.58
C SER A 124 0.07 21.08 -6.53
N GLN A 125 0.06 20.52 -5.31
CA GLN A 125 0.92 20.97 -4.21
C GLN A 125 2.30 20.32 -4.33
N VAL A 126 3.22 20.97 -5.02
CA VAL A 126 4.63 20.58 -5.09
C VAL A 126 5.46 21.67 -4.41
N GLU A 127 6.15 21.30 -3.35
CA GLU A 127 6.93 22.20 -2.48
C GLU A 127 8.44 22.08 -2.73
N ASN A 128 8.86 21.31 -3.75
CA ASN A 128 10.27 21.07 -4.09
C ASN A 128 11.10 20.55 -2.90
N ASN A 129 10.57 19.55 -2.19
CA ASN A 129 11.30 18.86 -1.12
C ASN A 129 12.46 18.00 -1.71
N PRO A 130 13.67 18.01 -1.12
CA PRO A 130 14.76 17.13 -1.55
C PRO A 130 14.43 15.63 -1.39
N MET A 131 13.44 15.29 -0.55
CA MET A 131 12.92 13.94 -0.38
C MET A 131 11.53 13.83 -1.04
N PRO A 132 11.41 13.18 -2.21
CA PRO A 132 10.14 13.09 -2.95
C PRO A 132 8.97 12.49 -2.16
N MET A 133 9.24 11.56 -1.23
CA MET A 133 8.20 10.94 -0.41
C MET A 133 7.63 11.88 0.67
N ALA A 134 8.38 12.92 1.05
CA ALA A 134 7.95 13.92 2.03
C ALA A 134 7.15 15.06 1.38
N ASP A 135 7.22 15.21 0.06
CA ASP A 135 6.43 16.17 -0.71
C ASP A 135 5.05 15.59 -1.07
N PRO A 136 3.94 16.29 -0.78
CA PRO A 136 2.61 15.75 -1.03
C PRO A 136 2.32 15.51 -2.52
N GLY A 137 2.78 16.38 -3.43
CA GLY A 137 2.56 16.27 -4.86
C GLY A 137 3.39 15.16 -5.49
N GLN A 138 4.69 15.12 -5.20
CA GLN A 138 5.58 14.08 -5.69
C GLN A 138 5.22 12.71 -5.10
N MET A 139 4.89 12.62 -3.81
CA MET A 139 4.43 11.37 -3.21
C MET A 139 3.11 10.92 -3.83
N THR A 140 2.17 11.84 -4.11
CA THR A 140 0.94 11.52 -4.86
C THR A 140 1.28 10.92 -6.22
N LYS A 141 2.22 11.52 -6.97
CA LYS A 141 2.66 11.00 -8.26
C LYS A 141 3.22 9.58 -8.14
N LEU A 142 4.13 9.35 -7.19
CA LEU A 142 4.71 8.03 -6.92
C LEU A 142 3.63 6.99 -6.59
N ILE A 143 2.66 7.33 -5.74
CA ILE A 143 1.54 6.46 -5.38
C ILE A 143 0.69 6.16 -6.61
N CYS A 144 0.33 7.16 -7.40
CA CYS A 144 -0.50 6.98 -8.59
C CYS A 144 0.18 6.07 -9.61
N THR A 145 1.49 6.20 -9.83
CA THR A 145 2.25 5.28 -10.68
C THR A 145 2.29 3.88 -10.07
N ARG A 146 2.62 3.76 -8.78
CA ARG A 146 2.78 2.47 -8.09
C ARG A 146 1.50 1.63 -8.09
N TYR A 147 0.33 2.25 -8.00
CA TYR A 147 -0.96 1.58 -7.92
C TYR A 147 -1.79 1.77 -9.20
N SER A 148 -1.14 2.00 -10.35
CA SER A 148 -1.81 2.09 -11.66
C SER A 148 -3.03 3.01 -11.67
N ARG A 149 -2.96 4.11 -10.90
CA ARG A 149 -4.01 5.09 -10.65
C ARG A 149 -5.31 4.54 -10.01
N ASP A 150 -5.35 3.31 -9.52
CA ASP A 150 -6.49 2.76 -8.75
C ASP A 150 -6.84 3.68 -7.56
N THR A 151 -5.82 4.29 -6.95
CA THR A 151 -5.99 5.27 -5.87
C THR A 151 -6.77 6.51 -6.30
N CYS A 152 -6.61 6.98 -7.54
CA CYS A 152 -7.39 8.10 -8.09
C CYS A 152 -8.86 7.69 -8.26
N ASN A 153 -9.11 6.48 -8.77
CA ASN A 153 -10.46 5.94 -8.94
C ASN A 153 -11.16 5.80 -7.59
N ASN A 154 -10.46 5.30 -6.57
CA ASN A 154 -10.99 5.18 -5.21
C ASN A 154 -11.36 6.55 -4.62
N LEU A 155 -10.48 7.56 -4.73
CA LEU A 155 -10.77 8.91 -4.22
C LEU A 155 -11.89 9.60 -5.00
N LYS A 156 -11.96 9.40 -6.32
CA LYS A 156 -13.08 9.86 -7.16
C LYS A 156 -14.38 9.23 -6.68
N ARG A 157 -14.40 7.91 -6.49
CA ARG A 157 -15.57 7.17 -6.01
C ARG A 157 -16.00 7.66 -4.63
N CYS A 158 -15.06 7.87 -3.70
CA CYS A 158 -15.35 8.48 -2.39
C CYS A 158 -16.12 9.80 -2.54
N ARG A 159 -15.69 10.70 -3.43
CA ARG A 159 -16.38 11.99 -3.66
C ARG A 159 -17.81 11.83 -4.17
N GLU A 160 -18.05 10.81 -4.99
CA GLU A 160 -19.34 10.56 -5.64
C GLU A 160 -20.37 10.00 -4.67
N ILE A 161 -19.98 9.01 -3.85
CA ILE A 161 -20.93 8.24 -3.02
C ILE A 161 -20.81 8.49 -1.52
N GLY A 162 -19.79 9.23 -1.07
CA GLY A 162 -19.52 9.46 0.35
C GLY A 162 -18.70 8.34 0.99
N TYR A 163 -18.20 8.59 2.20
CA TYR A 163 -17.31 7.67 2.90
C TYR A 163 -17.99 6.37 3.34
N ASP A 164 -19.14 6.43 4.01
CA ASP A 164 -19.83 5.24 4.54
C ASP A 164 -20.20 4.23 3.43
N ALA A 165 -20.77 4.72 2.32
CA ALA A 165 -21.09 3.89 1.16
C ALA A 165 -19.82 3.31 0.51
N PHE A 166 -18.75 4.11 0.35
CA PHE A 166 -17.50 3.63 -0.22
C PHE A 166 -16.83 2.56 0.63
N ILE A 167 -16.84 2.71 1.95
CA ILE A 167 -16.26 1.71 2.86
C ILE A 167 -17.04 0.40 2.79
N THR A 168 -18.37 0.45 2.64
CA THR A 168 -19.19 -0.74 2.38
C THR A 168 -18.76 -1.43 1.07
N GLU A 169 -18.64 -0.68 -0.03
CA GLU A 169 -18.15 -1.21 -1.32
C GLU A 169 -16.75 -1.84 -1.19
N VAL A 170 -15.84 -1.20 -0.45
CA VAL A 170 -14.49 -1.69 -0.22
C VAL A 170 -14.47 -3.00 0.55
N ARG A 171 -15.29 -3.12 1.60
CA ARG A 171 -15.40 -4.35 2.40
C ARG A 171 -15.90 -5.51 1.53
N GLU A 172 -16.94 -5.28 0.73
CA GLU A 172 -17.45 -6.28 -0.23
C GLU A 172 -16.39 -6.65 -1.28
N LYS A 173 -15.71 -5.65 -1.87
CA LYS A 173 -14.63 -5.85 -2.84
C LYS A 173 -13.53 -6.75 -2.29
N VAL A 174 -13.06 -6.50 -1.06
CA VAL A 174 -12.02 -7.31 -0.39
C VAL A 174 -12.53 -8.70 -0.01
N ALA A 175 -13.78 -8.80 0.47
CA ALA A 175 -14.42 -10.09 0.79
C ALA A 175 -14.52 -11.00 -0.45
N ASN A 176 -14.73 -10.40 -1.62
CA ASN A 176 -14.75 -11.10 -2.92
C ASN A 176 -13.34 -11.37 -3.50
N GLY A 177 -12.30 -11.26 -2.68
CA GLY A 177 -10.94 -11.68 -3.05
C GLY A 177 -10.06 -10.59 -3.67
N TRP A 178 -10.52 -9.34 -3.74
CA TRP A 178 -9.66 -8.26 -4.21
C TRP A 178 -8.51 -7.99 -3.24
N ARG A 179 -7.31 -7.73 -3.77
CA ARG A 179 -6.12 -7.37 -2.98
C ARG A 179 -5.33 -6.27 -3.66
N THR A 180 -4.64 -5.45 -2.87
CA THR A 180 -3.89 -4.29 -3.38
C THR A 180 -2.78 -4.69 -4.37
N TRP A 181 -2.19 -5.88 -4.23
CA TRP A 181 -1.16 -6.36 -5.17
C TRP A 181 -1.68 -6.59 -6.60
N GLN A 182 -3.00 -6.68 -6.80
CA GLN A 182 -3.61 -6.84 -8.14
C GLN A 182 -3.60 -5.55 -8.98
N VAL A 183 -3.43 -4.39 -8.33
CA VAL A 183 -3.42 -3.07 -9.00
C VAL A 183 -2.04 -2.41 -8.98
N VAL A 184 -1.06 -3.12 -8.43
CA VAL A 184 0.33 -2.68 -8.35
C VAL A 184 0.94 -2.71 -9.75
N SER A 185 1.59 -1.61 -10.15
CA SER A 185 2.34 -1.50 -11.40
C SER A 185 3.65 -2.29 -11.38
N ASP A 186 4.05 -2.81 -12.54
CA ASP A 186 5.35 -3.44 -12.80
C ASP A 186 6.51 -2.43 -12.91
N GLU A 187 6.22 -1.13 -12.90
CA GLU A 187 7.24 -0.09 -12.90
C GLU A 187 8.07 -0.11 -11.60
N MET A 188 9.40 0.06 -11.75
CA MET A 188 10.36 0.14 -10.65
C MET A 188 10.33 1.52 -9.95
N VAL A 189 9.14 1.94 -9.52
CA VAL A 189 8.83 3.30 -9.01
C VAL A 189 9.81 3.76 -7.93
N PHE A 190 10.04 2.93 -6.91
CA PHE A 190 10.91 3.28 -5.79
C PHE A 190 12.39 3.30 -6.21
N THR A 191 12.87 2.31 -6.96
CA THR A 191 14.25 2.30 -7.47
C THR A 191 14.55 3.54 -8.30
N ASN A 192 13.61 3.94 -9.18
CA ASN A 192 13.74 5.12 -10.01
C ASN A 192 13.69 6.43 -9.20
N ALA A 193 12.86 6.47 -8.15
CA ALA A 193 12.82 7.61 -7.25
C ALA A 193 14.13 7.78 -6.46
N PHE A 194 14.68 6.69 -5.91
CA PHE A 194 15.91 6.74 -5.13
C PHE A 194 17.15 7.06 -5.97
N LYS A 195 17.21 6.61 -7.24
CA LYS A 195 18.30 6.99 -8.17
C LYS A 195 18.35 8.48 -8.52
N LYS A 196 17.23 9.20 -8.45
CA LYS A 196 17.16 10.64 -8.76
C LYS A 196 17.50 11.52 -7.55
N SER A 197 17.60 10.93 -6.36
CA SER A 197 17.91 11.61 -5.09
C SER A 197 19.36 11.42 -4.64
N SER A 198 20.17 10.71 -5.43
CA SER A 198 21.60 10.42 -5.24
C SER A 198 22.43 11.09 -6.33
#